data_AF-A0A918VW54-F1
#
_entry.id   AF-A0A918VW54-F1
#
_cell.length_a   1.000
_cell.length_b   1.000
_cell.length_c   1.000
_cell.angle_alpha   90.00
_cell.angle_beta   90.00
_cell.angle_gamma   90.00
#
_symmetry.space_group_name_H-M   'P 1'
#
loop_
_entity.id
_entity.type
_entity.pdbx_description
1 polymer ?
#
loop_
_entity_poly.entity_id
_entity_poly.type
_entity_poly.pdbx_seq_one_letter_code
_entity_poly.pdbx_strand_id
1 'polypeptide(L)'
;MLLQALVLITLVWAETMVHFVSLMALLGWGTAMAYPTFLATIAEYTHPRDRAESIGIFRLWRDLGYAVGAILTGIISDLINIEAAIMMVGIITLFSSGIIFSG
;
A
#
# COMPACT_ATOMS: atom_id res chain seq x y z
N MET A 1 -5.29 -0.65 4.30
CA MET A 1 -5.04 -1.34 3.02
C MET A 1 -6.30 -1.51 2.18
N LEU A 2 -7.41 -2.09 2.69
CA LEU A 2 -8.63 -2.31 1.89
C LEU A 2 -9.16 -1.03 1.20
N LEU A 3 -9.26 0.09 1.94
CA LEU A 3 -9.68 1.37 1.38
C LEU A 3 -8.78 1.81 0.21
N GLN A 4 -7.45 1.73 0.36
CA GLN A 4 -6.49 2.11 -0.69
C GLN A 4 -6.62 1.21 -1.91
N ALA A 5 -6.82 -0.10 -1.71
CA ALA A 5 -7.03 -1.05 -2.79
C ALA A 5 -8.27 -0.73 -3.61
N LEU A 6 -9.41 -0.46 -2.95
CA LEU A 6 -10.65 -0.08 -3.61
C LEU A 6 -10.48 1.22 -4.39
N VAL A 7 -9.78 2.20 -3.81
CA VAL A 7 -9.50 3.48 -4.46
C VAL A 7 -8.61 3.30 -5.70
N LEU A 8 -7.53 2.52 -5.60
CA LEU A 8 -6.62 2.27 -6.72
C LEU A 8 -7.31 1.50 -7.86
N ILE A 9 -8.11 0.48 -7.52
CA ILE A 9 -8.90 -0.26 -8.50
C ILE A 9 -9.89 0.68 -9.18
N THR A 10 -10.62 1.50 -8.42
CA THR A 10 -11.61 2.42 -9.02
C THR A 10 -10.99 3.59 -9.79
N LEU A 11 -9.72 3.91 -9.55
CA LEU A 11 -9.00 5.04 -10.17
C LEU A 11 -8.91 4.94 -11.70
N VAL A 12 -8.82 3.75 -12.28
CA VAL A 12 -8.74 3.58 -13.74
C VAL A 12 -10.00 4.00 -14.49
N TRP A 13 -11.13 4.18 -13.80
CA TRP A 13 -12.38 4.71 -14.37
C TRP A 13 -12.62 6.20 -14.02
N ALA A 14 -11.62 6.89 -13.49
CA ALA A 14 -11.74 8.32 -13.17
C ALA A 14 -11.57 9.19 -14.43
N GLU A 15 -12.66 9.81 -14.88
CA GLU A 15 -12.64 10.71 -16.06
C GLU A 15 -12.69 12.20 -15.69
N THR A 16 -13.25 12.56 -14.53
CA THR A 16 -13.47 13.96 -14.13
C THR A 16 -12.54 14.40 -13.01
N MET A 17 -12.23 15.69 -12.95
CA MET A 17 -11.44 16.27 -11.86
C MET A 17 -12.04 15.95 -10.47
N VAL A 18 -13.38 15.93 -10.36
CA VAL A 18 -14.07 15.60 -9.12
C VAL A 18 -13.81 14.14 -8.71
N HIS A 19 -13.80 13.21 -9.67
CA HIS A 19 -13.43 11.81 -9.40
C HIS A 19 -12.00 11.72 -8.87
N PHE A 20 -11.04 12.34 -9.56
CA PHE A 20 -9.63 12.34 -9.14
C PHE A 20 -9.43 12.93 -7.75
N VAL A 21 -9.98 14.11 -7.47
CA VAL A 21 -9.84 14.75 -6.16
C VAL A 21 -10.42 13.88 -5.05
N SER A 22 -11.62 13.32 -5.27
CA SER A 22 -12.31 12.48 -4.28
C SER A 22 -11.52 11.20 -4.01
N LEU A 23 -11.08 10.51 -5.05
CA LEU A 23 -10.31 9.27 -4.94
C LEU A 23 -8.94 9.53 -4.31
N MET A 24 -8.22 10.57 -4.71
CA MET A 24 -6.92 10.91 -4.14
C MET A 24 -7.02 11.33 -2.67
N ALA A 25 -8.10 12.02 -2.27
CA ALA A 25 -8.36 12.31 -0.86
C ALA A 25 -8.55 11.03 -0.03
N LEU A 26 -9.34 10.07 -0.55
CA LEU A 26 -9.53 8.76 0.09
C LEU A 26 -8.24 7.93 0.14
N LEU A 27 -7.43 7.97 -0.93
CA LEU A 27 -6.12 7.33 -0.98
C LEU A 27 -5.19 7.91 0.09
N GLY A 28 -5.16 9.24 0.21
CA GLY A 28 -4.39 9.96 1.22
C GLY A 28 -4.81 9.59 2.63
N TRP A 29 -6.11 9.54 2.90
CA TRP A 29 -6.64 9.10 4.19
C TRP A 29 -6.21 7.66 4.52
N GLY A 30 -6.42 6.72 3.61
CA GLY A 30 -6.00 5.34 3.80
C GLY A 30 -4.48 5.20 4.07
N THR A 31 -3.68 6.02 3.40
CA THR A 31 -2.22 6.04 3.56
C THR A 31 -1.78 6.64 4.90
N ALA A 32 -2.44 7.70 5.36
CA ALA A 32 -2.15 8.34 6.64
C ALA A 32 -2.34 7.40 7.84
N MET A 33 -3.31 6.48 7.76
CA MET A 33 -3.58 5.50 8.82
C MET A 33 -2.57 4.34 8.85
N ALA A 34 -1.99 3.97 7.71
CA ALA A 34 -1.20 2.74 7.59
C ALA A 34 0.05 2.74 8.51
N TYR A 35 0.84 3.81 8.45
CA TYR A 35 2.11 3.88 9.19
C TYR A 35 1.95 3.80 10.72
N PRO A 36 1.08 4.61 11.37
CA PRO A 36 0.89 4.51 12.82
C PRO A 36 0.30 3.16 13.24
N THR A 37 -0.60 2.56 12.47
CA THR A 37 -1.14 1.22 12.78
C THR A 37 -0.04 0.16 12.76
N PHE A 38 0.82 0.12 11.73
CA PHE A 38 1.89 -0.87 11.69
C PHE A 38 2.89 -0.71 12.84
N LEU A 39 3.27 0.53 13.18
CA LEU A 39 4.17 0.78 14.30
C LEU A 39 3.55 0.38 15.65
N ALA A 40 2.26 0.67 15.85
CA ALA A 40 1.54 0.26 17.05
C ALA A 40 1.52 -1.27 17.18
N THR A 41 1.16 -1.99 16.11
CA THR A 41 1.17 -3.46 16.10
C THR A 41 2.56 -4.03 16.39
N ILE A 42 3.62 -3.52 15.75
CA ILE A 42 4.99 -3.99 16.04
C ILE A 42 5.33 -3.77 17.53
N ALA A 43 4.95 -2.63 18.10
CA ALA A 43 5.22 -2.32 19.50
C ALA A 43 4.43 -3.22 20.49
N GLU A 44 3.21 -3.63 20.13
CA GLU A 44 2.37 -4.55 20.91
C GLU A 44 2.93 -5.98 20.94
N TYR A 45 3.43 -6.47 19.80
CA TYR A 45 3.92 -7.86 19.68
C TYR A 45 5.43 -8.03 19.88
N THR A 46 6.18 -6.95 20.13
CA THR A 46 7.63 -7.00 20.34
C THR A 46 8.03 -6.55 21.73
N HIS A 47 8.85 -7.37 22.41
CA HIS A 47 9.42 -7.04 23.71
C HIS A 47 10.25 -5.75 23.64
N PRO A 48 10.20 -4.84 24.65
CA PRO A 48 10.84 -3.52 24.57
C PRO A 48 12.31 -3.50 24.16
N ARG A 49 13.07 -4.55 24.52
CA ARG A 49 14.49 -4.69 24.18
C ARG A 49 14.74 -4.98 22.69
N ASP A 50 13.79 -5.60 22.00
CA ASP A 50 13.94 -6.08 20.63
C ASP A 50 13.24 -5.16 19.61
N ARG A 51 12.46 -4.18 20.08
CA ARG A 51 11.68 -3.25 19.24
C ARG A 51 12.51 -2.54 18.18
N ALA A 52 13.74 -2.14 18.49
CA ALA A 52 14.61 -1.47 17.54
C ALA A 52 14.95 -2.39 16.34
N GLU A 53 15.22 -3.67 16.61
CA GLU A 53 15.51 -4.66 15.58
C GLU A 53 14.27 -4.97 14.74
N SER A 54 13.12 -5.22 15.37
CA SER A 54 11.87 -5.52 14.65
C SER A 54 11.40 -4.35 13.78
N ILE A 55 11.54 -3.09 14.25
CA ILE A 55 11.29 -1.91 13.42
C ILE A 55 12.29 -1.82 12.27
N GLY A 56 13.55 -2.21 12.48
CA GLY A 56 14.57 -2.29 11.42
C GLY A 56 14.18 -3.26 10.31
N ILE A 57 13.72 -4.46 10.67
CA ILE A 57 13.24 -5.48 9.72
C ILE A 57 12.00 -4.97 8.97
N PHE A 58 11.04 -4.35 9.67
CA PHE A 58 9.87 -3.74 9.03
C PHE A 58 10.27 -2.67 8.02
N ARG A 59 11.20 -1.78 8.39
CA ARG A 59 11.70 -0.74 7.48
C ARG A 59 12.39 -1.32 6.26
N LEU A 60 13.21 -2.37 6.43
CA LEU A 60 13.86 -3.07 5.32
C LEU A 60 12.82 -3.56 4.29
N TRP A 61 11.79 -4.27 4.74
CA TRP A 61 10.73 -4.77 3.85
C TRP A 61 9.93 -3.64 3.21
N ARG A 62 9.60 -2.61 3.98
CA ARG A 62 8.90 -1.42 3.45
C ARG A 62 9.70 -0.75 2.34
N ASP A 63 10.99 -0.54 2.58
CA ASP A 63 11.85 0.20 1.65
C ASP A 63 12.15 -0.63 0.38
N LEU A 64 12.30 -1.94 0.53
CA LEU A 64 12.38 -2.87 -0.59
C LEU A 64 11.12 -2.80 -1.47
N GLY A 65 9.94 -2.65 -0.86
CA GLY A 65 8.68 -2.46 -1.57
C GLY A 65 8.70 -1.28 -2.54
N TYR A 66 9.37 -0.16 -2.21
CA TYR A 66 9.51 0.97 -3.13
C TYR A 66 10.34 0.62 -4.35
N ALA A 67 11.49 -0.04 -4.15
CA ALA A 67 12.39 -0.41 -5.25
C ALA A 67 11.74 -1.44 -6.18
N VAL A 68 11.21 -2.53 -5.61
CA VAL A 68 10.55 -3.60 -6.37
C VAL A 68 9.28 -3.08 -7.05
N GLY A 69 8.48 -2.30 -6.32
CA GLY A 69 7.26 -1.70 -6.86
C GLY A 69 7.52 -0.77 -8.05
N ALA A 70 8.54 0.09 -7.97
CA ALA A 70 8.91 0.98 -9.08
C ALA A 70 9.34 0.21 -10.32
N ILE A 71 10.17 -0.84 -10.16
CA ILE A 71 10.61 -1.69 -11.27
C ILE A 71 9.41 -2.41 -11.89
N LEU A 72 8.58 -3.05 -11.08
CA LEU A 72 7.43 -3.83 -11.57
C LEU A 72 6.40 -2.95 -12.28
N THR A 73 6.04 -1.80 -11.69
CA THR A 73 5.06 -0.88 -12.28
C THR A 73 5.58 -0.25 -13.56
N GLY A 74 6.87 0.11 -13.63
CA GLY A 74 7.51 0.62 -14.84
C GLY A 74 7.51 -0.42 -15.98
N ILE A 75 7.90 -1.67 -15.69
CA ILE A 75 7.86 -2.73 -16.69
C ILE A 75 6.44 -2.97 -17.20
N ILE A 76 5.44 -3.01 -16.30
CA ILE A 76 4.04 -3.21 -16.71
C ILE A 76 3.50 -2.03 -17.51
N SER A 77 3.83 -0.80 -17.12
CA SER A 77 3.37 0.38 -17.86
C SER A 77 3.95 0.43 -19.27
N ASP A 78 5.20 0.02 -19.43
CA ASP A 78 5.90 0.03 -20.73
C ASP A 78 5.41 -1.10 -21.66
N LEU A 79 5.09 -2.27 -21.10
CA LEU A 79 4.68 -3.45 -21.89
C LEU A 79 3.17 -3.52 -22.16
N ILE A 80 2.34 -3.03 -21.25
CA ILE A 80 0.87 -3.14 -21.33
C ILE A 80 0.25 -1.74 -21.43
N ASN A 81 0.15 -1.04 -20.31
CA ASN A 81 -0.26 0.37 -20.18
C ASN A 81 -0.25 0.79 -18.70
N ILE A 82 -0.46 2.09 -18.45
CA ILE A 82 -0.49 2.64 -17.10
C ILE A 82 -1.67 2.11 -16.26
N GLU A 83 -2.80 1.82 -16.90
CA GLU A 83 -4.00 1.30 -16.24
C GLU A 83 -3.76 -0.08 -15.64
N ALA A 84 -3.09 -0.97 -16.38
CA ALA A 84 -2.69 -2.29 -15.92
C ALA A 84 -1.72 -2.22 -14.74
N ALA A 85 -0.79 -1.26 -14.76
CA ALA A 85 0.12 -1.03 -13.64
C ALA A 85 -0.65 -0.58 -12.38
N ILE A 86 -1.58 0.37 -12.51
CA ILE A 86 -2.44 0.84 -11.40
C ILE A 86 -3.30 -0.30 -10.85
N MET A 87 -3.94 -1.08 -11.73
CA MET A 87 -4.75 -2.24 -11.37
C MET A 87 -3.95 -3.30 -10.63
N MET A 88 -2.72 -3.56 -11.07
CA MET A 88 -1.81 -4.52 -10.43
C MET A 88 -1.46 -4.08 -9.00
N VAL A 89 -1.16 -2.80 -8.77
CA VAL A 89 -0.96 -2.27 -7.40
C VAL A 89 -2.23 -2.39 -6.58
N GLY A 90 -3.39 -2.07 -7.15
CA GLY A 90 -4.69 -2.21 -6.49
C GLY A 90 -4.98 -3.65 -6.04
N ILE A 91 -4.71 -4.62 -6.91
CA ILE A 91 -4.90 -6.06 -6.63
C ILE A 91 -3.94 -6.54 -5.54
N ILE A 92 -2.64 -6.20 -5.61
CA ILE A 92 -1.66 -6.57 -4.56
C ILE A 92 -2.05 -5.96 -3.21
N THR A 93 -2.51 -4.71 -3.21
CA THR A 93 -2.98 -4.02 -2.01
C THR A 93 -4.25 -4.68 -1.44
N LEU A 94 -5.14 -5.15 -2.32
CA LEU A 94 -6.36 -5.89 -1.93
C LEU A 94 -5.99 -7.21 -1.26
N PHE A 95 -5.11 -8.01 -1.87
CA PHE A 95 -4.63 -9.25 -1.26
C PHE A 95 -3.97 -8.99 0.10
N SER A 96 -3.16 -7.94 0.19
CA SER A 96 -2.51 -7.54 1.46
C SER A 96 -3.52 -7.20 2.56
N SER A 97 -4.72 -6.70 2.21
CA SER A 97 -5.77 -6.42 3.18
C SER A 97 -6.44 -7.67 3.76
N GLY A 98 -6.37 -8.80 3.06
CA GLY A 98 -6.88 -10.09 3.51
C GLY A 98 -5.92 -10.86 4.42
N ILE A 99 -4.64 -10.46 4.47
CA ILE A 99 -3.66 -11.01 5.40
C ILE A 99 -3.90 -10.38 6.78
N ILE A 100 -4.96 -10.83 7.45
CA ILE A 100 -5.25 -10.46 8.83
C ILE A 100 -4.63 -11.55 9.71
N PHE A 101 -3.62 -11.18 10.51
CA PHE A 101 -3.19 -12.02 11.62
C PHE A 101 -4.29 -11.95 12.69
N SER A 102 -5.20 -12.93 12.68
CA SER A 102 -6.07 -13.21 13.83
C SER A 102 -5.26 -14.05 14.82
N GLY A 103 -4.70 -13.39 15.84
CA GLY A 103 -4.04 -14.02 16.98
C GLY A 103 -4.64 -13.47 18.27
#